data_AF-A0A919TG85-F1
#
_entry.id   AF-A0A919TG85-F1
#
_cell.length_a   1.000
_cell.length_b   1.000
_cell.length_c   1.000
_cell.angle_alpha   90.00
_cell.angle_beta   90.00
_cell.angle_gamma   90.00
#
_symmetry.space_group_name_H-M   'P 1'
#
loop_
_entity.id
_entity.type
_entity.pdbx_description
1 polymer ?
#
loop_
_entity_poly.entity_id
_entity_poly.type
_entity_poly.pdbx_seq_one_letter_code
_entity_poly.pdbx_strand_id
1 'polypeptide(L)'
;MITGFRLVARGRQVFLVAALGLAVALSVVAEPRETSWFVAFGAMVVLTVVLYGLSVVAILLYHPRDLLLRPEWHAFETPLNPNRALHAGAFTFLGAGLLTQRAGDPDPAGELWQFGVIAVGVLAVVTAGIWYLGWRWHGVRLTPEGLTDLQPFGSLFVPWAALAAEEPAVSIGRNQIALYFDRPELVVKRGYRPGSSHFLTAGADADLLAGVIAGYVAEPERRAAIGTEAELRAVLGAGTGLRSGARN
;
A
#
# COMPACT_ATOMS: atom_id res chain seq x y z
N MET A 1 18.35 -1.71 -1.02
CA MET A 1 16.93 -1.72 -0.64
C MET A 1 16.86 -1.64 0.88
N ILE A 2 16.01 -0.78 1.46
CA ILE A 2 15.93 -0.60 2.93
C ILE A 2 15.27 -1.85 3.54
N THR A 3 16.05 -2.69 4.21
CA THR A 3 15.59 -3.97 4.80
C THR A 3 14.38 -3.78 5.72
N GLY A 4 14.33 -2.67 6.47
CA GLY A 4 13.21 -2.33 7.36
C GLY A 4 11.86 -2.21 6.64
N PHE A 5 11.82 -1.64 5.44
CA PHE A 5 10.58 -1.50 4.67
C PHE A 5 9.99 -2.84 4.23
N ARG A 6 10.86 -3.79 3.85
CA ARG A 6 10.43 -5.14 3.51
C ARG A 6 9.87 -5.87 4.74
N LEU A 7 10.47 -5.66 5.92
CA LEU A 7 9.98 -6.23 7.17
C LEU A 7 8.58 -5.71 7.51
N VAL A 8 8.37 -4.39 7.42
CA VAL A 8 7.05 -3.77 7.68
C VAL A 8 6.02 -4.24 6.66
N ALA A 9 6.38 -4.31 5.37
CA ALA A 9 5.45 -4.76 4.33
C ALA A 9 4.99 -6.22 4.55
N ARG A 10 5.93 -7.11 4.94
CA ARG A 10 5.64 -8.53 5.20
C ARG A 10 4.89 -8.73 6.53
N GLY A 11 5.28 -7.99 7.56
CA GLY A 11 4.76 -8.09 8.93
C GLY A 11 3.71 -7.03 9.28
N ARG A 12 2.99 -6.47 8.31
CA ARG A 12 2.15 -5.26 8.51
C ARG A 12 1.13 -5.39 9.64
N GLN A 13 0.49 -6.56 9.78
CA GLN A 13 -0.50 -6.78 10.84
C GLN A 13 0.16 -6.73 12.22
N VAL A 14 1.31 -7.40 12.36
CA VAL A 14 2.12 -7.37 13.59
C VAL A 14 2.59 -5.94 13.88
N PHE A 15 3.06 -5.21 12.88
CA PHE A 15 3.44 -3.81 13.01
C PHE A 15 2.29 -2.94 13.51
N LEU A 16 1.10 -3.06 12.92
CA LEU A 16 -0.07 -2.26 13.30
C LEU A 16 -0.54 -2.58 14.73
N VAL A 17 -0.61 -3.86 15.09
CA VAL A 17 -0.96 -4.28 16.46
C VAL A 17 0.08 -3.80 17.47
N ALA A 18 1.37 -3.87 17.13
CA ALA A 18 2.44 -3.37 17.99
C ALA A 18 2.38 -1.84 18.15
N ALA A 19 2.11 -1.10 17.07
CA ALA A 19 1.94 0.35 17.11
C ALA A 19 0.75 0.74 17.99
N LEU A 20 -0.38 0.04 17.88
CA LEU A 20 -1.55 0.25 18.73
C LEU A 20 -1.24 -0.05 20.20
N GLY A 21 -0.64 -1.21 20.49
CA GLY A 21 -0.26 -1.59 21.85
C GLY A 21 0.70 -0.59 22.49
N LEU A 22 1.69 -0.10 21.73
CA LEU A 22 2.62 0.94 22.20
C LEU A 22 1.93 2.28 22.43
N ALA A 23 1.01 2.68 21.54
CA ALA A 23 0.24 3.91 21.70
C ALA A 23 -0.61 3.87 22.98
N VAL A 24 -1.28 2.74 23.25
CA VAL A 24 -2.04 2.53 24.49
C VAL A 24 -1.13 2.57 25.71
N ALA A 25 0.02 1.88 25.69
CA ALA A 25 0.96 1.89 26.81
C ALA A 25 1.48 3.30 27.11
N LEU A 26 1.82 4.09 26.08
CA LEU A 26 2.23 5.47 26.23
C LEU A 26 1.10 6.36 26.77
N SER A 27 -0.16 6.12 26.39
CA SER A 27 -1.32 6.83 26.94
C SER A 27 -1.49 6.55 28.44
N VAL A 28 -1.31 5.31 28.87
CA VAL A 28 -1.39 4.94 30.31
C VAL A 28 -0.26 5.58 31.10
N VAL A 29 0.98 5.59 30.58
CA VAL A 29 2.12 6.26 31.25
C VAL A 29 1.94 7.77 31.36
N ALA A 30 1.21 8.36 30.42
CA ALA A 30 0.85 9.77 30.46
C ALA A 30 -0.22 10.10 31.52
N GLU A 31 -0.86 9.08 32.11
CA GLU A 31 -1.85 9.18 33.20
C GLU A 31 -1.13 8.90 34.54
N PRO A 32 -0.30 9.82 35.06
CA PRO A 32 -0.76 10.97 35.85
C PRO A 32 -0.01 12.29 35.53
N ARG A 33 -0.53 13.44 36.00
CA ARG A 33 -0.05 14.84 35.81
C ARG A 33 1.33 15.13 36.45
N GLU A 34 2.31 14.27 36.25
CA GLU A 34 3.70 14.44 36.62
C GLU A 34 4.57 14.68 35.36
N THR A 35 5.88 14.87 35.55
CA THR A 35 6.88 15.03 34.47
C THR A 35 6.81 13.95 33.37
N SER A 36 6.29 12.75 33.69
CA SER A 36 6.11 11.64 32.74
C SER A 36 5.16 11.97 31.58
N TRP A 37 4.17 12.85 31.78
CA TRP A 37 3.23 13.24 30.72
C TRP A 37 3.94 13.90 29.54
N PHE A 38 4.84 14.86 29.81
CA PHE A 38 5.59 15.55 28.77
C PHE A 38 6.47 14.60 27.96
N VAL A 39 7.07 13.62 28.63
CA VAL A 39 7.91 12.60 28.00
C VAL A 39 7.08 11.68 27.10
N ALA A 40 5.96 11.16 27.61
CA ALA A 40 5.09 10.27 26.85
C ALA A 40 4.46 10.98 25.64
N PHE A 41 3.95 12.21 25.84
CA PHE A 41 3.40 13.02 24.76
C PHE A 41 4.48 13.37 23.71
N GLY A 42 5.66 13.80 24.16
CA GLY A 42 6.79 14.05 23.27
C GLY A 42 7.17 12.83 22.45
N ALA A 43 7.17 11.64 23.06
CA ALA A 43 7.43 10.39 22.36
C ALA A 43 6.37 10.08 21.28
N MET A 44 5.08 10.28 21.58
CA MET A 44 4.00 10.11 20.59
C MET A 44 4.15 11.06 19.40
N VAL A 45 4.49 12.33 19.66
CA VAL A 45 4.71 13.33 18.59
C VAL A 45 5.90 12.91 17.71
N VAL A 46 7.03 12.54 18.33
CA VAL A 46 8.22 12.06 17.60
C VAL A 46 7.90 10.83 16.77
N LEU A 47 7.22 9.83 17.34
CA LEU A 47 6.82 8.62 16.62
C LEU A 47 5.88 8.93 15.45
N THR A 48 4.92 9.85 15.63
CA THR A 48 4.03 10.30 14.56
C THR A 48 4.84 10.90 13.40
N VAL A 49 5.73 11.85 13.68
CA VAL A 49 6.55 12.52 12.67
C VAL A 49 7.48 11.53 11.96
N VAL A 50 8.15 10.65 12.72
CA VAL A 50 9.07 9.65 12.16
C VAL A 50 8.32 8.67 11.25
N LEU A 51 7.20 8.10 11.70
CA LEU A 51 6.44 7.14 10.90
C LEU A 51 5.81 7.78 9.67
N TYR A 52 5.32 9.01 9.78
CA TYR A 52 4.81 9.76 8.64
C TYR A 52 5.93 10.06 7.63
N GLY A 53 7.09 10.54 8.10
CA GLY A 53 8.26 10.77 7.26
C GLY A 53 8.72 9.50 6.55
N LEU A 54 8.79 8.36 7.26
CA LEU A 54 9.11 7.06 6.67
C LEU A 54 8.05 6.60 5.66
N SER A 55 6.77 6.92 5.89
CA SER A 55 5.70 6.63 4.93
C SER A 55 5.92 7.39 3.62
N VAL A 56 6.27 8.68 3.69
CA VAL A 56 6.60 9.50 2.52
C VAL A 56 7.84 8.96 1.81
N VAL A 57 8.90 8.61 2.56
CA VAL A 57 10.11 8.00 1.98
C VAL A 57 9.79 6.66 1.31
N ALA A 58 8.90 5.84 1.88
CA ALA A 58 8.45 4.60 1.25
C ALA A 58 7.67 4.84 -0.05
N ILE A 59 6.87 5.92 -0.14
CA ILE A 59 6.18 6.29 -1.39
C ILE A 59 7.19 6.63 -2.49
N LEU A 60 8.26 7.36 -2.15
CA LEU A 60 9.21 7.91 -3.11
C LEU A 60 10.31 6.92 -3.53
N LEU A 61 10.74 6.08 -2.59
CA LEU A 61 11.94 5.25 -2.74
C LEU A 61 11.65 3.74 -2.72
N TYR A 62 10.50 3.29 -2.21
CA TYR A 62 10.21 1.86 -2.12
C TYR A 62 9.44 1.36 -3.35
N HIS A 63 10.20 1.03 -4.39
CA HIS A 63 9.73 0.38 -5.61
C HIS A 63 10.53 -0.90 -5.88
N PRO A 64 10.34 -1.96 -5.09
CA PRO A 64 10.96 -3.26 -5.36
C PRO A 64 10.71 -3.73 -6.80
N ARG A 65 11.81 -4.14 -7.46
CA ARG A 65 11.78 -4.93 -8.70
C ARG A 65 11.61 -6.41 -8.35
N ASP A 66 10.47 -6.72 -7.73
CA ASP A 66 10.18 -8.03 -7.18
C ASP A 66 8.70 -8.37 -7.43
N LEU A 67 8.41 -9.66 -7.54
CA LEU A 67 7.06 -10.20 -7.64
C LEU A 67 6.95 -11.35 -6.63
N LEU A 68 5.83 -11.41 -5.93
CA LEU A 68 5.57 -12.43 -4.93
C LEU A 68 4.84 -13.61 -5.59
N LEU A 69 5.40 -14.80 -5.42
CA LEU A 69 4.74 -16.04 -5.80
C LEU A 69 3.54 -16.32 -4.87
N ARG A 70 2.38 -16.61 -5.46
CA ARG A 70 1.19 -17.15 -4.78
C ARG A 70 0.79 -18.48 -5.41
N PRO A 71 1.37 -19.59 -4.95
CA PRO A 71 1.09 -20.91 -5.51
C PRO A 71 -0.39 -21.28 -5.39
N GLU A 72 -1.05 -20.85 -4.30
CA GLU A 72 -2.44 -21.21 -4.00
C GLU A 72 -3.42 -20.69 -5.05
N TRP A 73 -3.06 -19.60 -5.74
CA TRP A 73 -3.88 -18.94 -6.74
C TRP A 73 -3.25 -18.97 -8.14
N HIS A 74 -2.18 -19.74 -8.32
CA HIS A 74 -1.39 -19.78 -9.56
C HIS A 74 -1.09 -18.37 -10.09
N ALA A 75 -0.59 -17.50 -9.23
CA ALA A 75 -0.47 -16.09 -9.53
C ALA A 75 0.86 -15.47 -9.10
N PHE A 76 1.20 -14.36 -9.75
CA PHE A 76 2.20 -13.42 -9.28
C PHE A 76 1.53 -12.17 -8.73
N GLU A 77 1.99 -11.70 -7.58
CA GLU A 77 1.46 -10.51 -6.92
C GLU A 77 2.54 -9.44 -6.78
N THR A 78 2.15 -8.19 -6.94
CA THR A 78 3.02 -7.07 -6.60
C THR A 78 3.24 -6.99 -5.07
N PRO A 79 4.48 -6.78 -4.60
CA PRO A 79 4.72 -6.52 -3.19
C PRO A 79 4.00 -5.26 -2.72
N LEU A 80 3.47 -5.29 -1.51
CA LEU A 80 2.79 -4.15 -0.90
C LEU A 80 3.80 -3.06 -0.52
N ASN A 81 3.45 -1.80 -0.78
CA ASN A 81 4.17 -0.66 -0.25
C ASN A 81 3.90 -0.52 1.27
N PRO A 82 4.93 -0.42 2.13
CA PRO A 82 4.76 -0.31 3.58
C PRO A 82 4.18 1.05 4.00
N ASN A 83 4.10 2.03 3.09
CA ASN A 83 3.60 3.37 3.38
C ASN A 83 2.26 3.36 4.11
N ARG A 84 1.31 2.50 3.72
CA ARG A 84 -0.03 2.44 4.34
C ARG A 84 0.04 1.99 5.79
N ALA A 85 0.87 0.99 6.08
CA ALA A 85 1.08 0.53 7.45
C ALA A 85 1.76 1.61 8.29
N LEU A 86 2.80 2.24 7.77
CA LEU A 86 3.50 3.35 8.44
C LEU A 86 2.57 4.55 8.69
N HIS A 87 1.73 4.89 7.71
CA HIS A 87 0.75 5.98 7.80
C HIS A 87 -0.32 5.68 8.85
N ALA A 88 -0.85 4.44 8.88
CA ALA A 88 -1.77 3.99 9.92
C ALA A 88 -1.14 4.06 11.32
N GLY A 89 0.13 3.64 11.45
CA GLY A 89 0.90 3.77 12.69
C GLY A 89 1.02 5.23 13.13
N ALA A 90 1.38 6.14 12.22
CA ALA A 90 1.47 7.57 12.51
C ALA A 90 0.13 8.14 13.03
N PHE A 91 -0.99 7.82 12.36
CA PHE A 91 -2.32 8.26 12.79
C PHE A 91 -2.77 7.63 14.12
N THR A 92 -2.27 6.44 14.44
CA THR A 92 -2.54 5.78 15.73
C THR A 92 -1.88 6.58 16.87
N PHE A 93 -0.62 6.98 16.72
CA PHE A 93 0.07 7.81 17.72
C PHE A 93 -0.51 9.23 17.79
N LEU A 94 -0.85 9.83 16.65
CA LEU A 94 -1.53 11.13 16.61
C LEU A 94 -2.87 11.09 17.35
N GLY A 95 -3.69 10.08 17.06
CA GLY A 95 -4.98 9.87 17.73
C GLY A 95 -4.84 9.65 19.23
N ALA A 96 -3.90 8.79 19.64
CA ALA A 96 -3.62 8.54 21.05
C ALA A 96 -3.17 9.82 21.77
N GLY A 97 -2.27 10.61 21.18
CA GLY A 97 -1.80 11.86 21.78
C GLY A 97 -2.91 12.89 22.00
N LEU A 98 -3.79 13.07 21.01
CA LEU A 98 -4.94 13.98 21.14
C LEU A 98 -5.98 13.49 22.16
N LEU A 99 -6.22 12.18 22.22
CA LEU A 99 -7.12 11.59 23.23
C LEU A 99 -6.55 11.76 24.65
N THR A 100 -5.27 11.48 24.85
CA THR A 100 -4.58 11.66 26.14
C THR A 100 -4.61 13.11 26.60
N GLN A 101 -4.39 14.07 25.69
CA GLN A 101 -4.47 15.50 26.02
C GLN A 101 -5.87 15.89 26.50
N ARG A 102 -6.92 15.32 25.89
CA ARG A 102 -8.31 15.61 26.23
C ARG A 102 -8.80 14.95 27.50
N ALA A 103 -8.40 13.72 27.77
CA ALA A 103 -8.72 13.04 29.02
C ALA A 103 -8.20 13.81 30.25
N GLY A 104 -7.10 14.56 30.07
CA GLY A 104 -6.51 15.40 31.12
C GLY A 104 -7.18 16.76 31.34
N ASP A 105 -8.15 17.18 30.52
CA ASP A 105 -8.80 18.49 30.61
C ASP A 105 -10.11 18.40 31.44
N PRO A 106 -10.16 18.99 32.65
CA PRO A 106 -11.27 18.77 33.58
C PRO A 106 -12.48 19.70 33.37
N ASP A 107 -12.47 20.58 32.36
CA ASP A 107 -13.56 21.53 32.10
C ASP A 107 -14.46 21.10 30.92
N PRO A 108 -15.46 20.22 31.16
CA PRO A 108 -16.41 19.82 30.13
C PRO A 108 -17.41 20.92 29.76
N ALA A 109 -17.42 22.06 30.47
CA ALA A 109 -18.33 23.18 30.21
C ALA A 109 -17.75 24.23 29.25
N GLY A 110 -16.48 24.09 28.86
CA GLY A 110 -15.84 24.98 27.90
C GLY A 110 -16.57 25.01 26.55
N GLU A 111 -16.74 26.20 25.99
CA GLU A 111 -17.41 26.48 24.70
C GLU A 111 -16.81 25.67 23.53
N LEU A 112 -15.58 25.15 23.70
CA LEU A 112 -14.85 24.35 22.72
C LEU A 112 -14.98 22.83 22.87
N TRP A 113 -15.67 22.34 23.90
CA TRP A 113 -15.84 20.90 24.16
C TRP A 113 -16.49 20.17 22.97
N GLN A 114 -17.56 20.75 22.41
CA GLN A 114 -18.29 20.17 21.27
C GLN A 114 -17.42 20.02 20.03
N PHE A 115 -16.68 21.07 19.66
CA PHE A 115 -15.68 21.02 18.59
C PHE A 115 -14.63 19.95 18.86
N GLY A 116 -14.27 19.80 20.13
CA GLY A 116 -13.34 18.80 20.56
C GLY A 116 -13.81 17.36 20.35
N VAL A 117 -15.03 17.04 20.76
CA VAL A 117 -15.62 15.72 20.56
C VAL A 117 -15.75 15.41 19.07
N ILE A 118 -16.19 16.38 18.27
CA ILE A 118 -16.31 16.23 16.81
C ILE A 118 -14.93 15.95 16.19
N ALA A 119 -13.90 16.72 16.55
CA ALA A 119 -12.55 16.52 16.03
C ALA A 119 -12.00 15.13 16.35
N VAL A 120 -12.22 14.64 17.58
CA VAL A 120 -11.84 13.29 18.01
C VAL A 120 -12.62 12.23 17.23
N GLY A 121 -13.93 12.41 17.05
CA GLY A 121 -14.78 11.50 16.28
C GLY A 121 -14.34 11.40 14.82
N VAL A 122 -14.08 12.54 14.17
CA VAL A 122 -13.55 12.60 12.80
C VAL A 122 -12.19 11.89 12.72
N LEU A 123 -11.28 12.14 13.66
CA LEU A 123 -9.98 11.49 13.68
C LEU A 123 -10.10 9.98 13.88
N ALA A 124 -11.01 9.50 14.74
CA ALA A 124 -11.26 8.08 14.93
C ALA A 124 -11.75 7.42 13.64
N VAL A 125 -12.68 8.05 12.92
CA VAL A 125 -13.16 7.57 11.61
C VAL A 125 -12.04 7.54 10.57
N VAL A 126 -11.22 8.60 10.49
CA VAL A 126 -10.08 8.67 9.58
C VAL A 126 -9.06 7.57 9.90
N THR A 127 -8.70 7.41 11.18
CA THR A 127 -7.76 6.38 11.63
C THR A 127 -8.29 4.98 11.33
N ALA A 128 -9.57 4.71 11.59
CA ALA A 128 -10.20 3.43 11.24
C ALA A 128 -10.17 3.16 9.73
N GLY A 129 -10.44 4.19 8.92
CA GLY A 129 -10.31 4.12 7.46
C GLY A 129 -8.88 3.79 7.02
N ILE A 130 -7.88 4.49 7.54
CA ILE A 130 -6.47 4.23 7.21
C ILE A 130 -6.04 2.83 7.68
N TRP A 131 -6.51 2.36 8.83
CA TRP A 131 -6.29 1.00 9.31
C TRP A 131 -6.87 -0.04 8.36
N TYR A 132 -8.12 0.15 7.93
CA TYR A 132 -8.75 -0.72 6.93
C TYR A 132 -7.89 -0.80 5.64
N LEU A 133 -7.40 0.34 5.16
CA LEU A 133 -6.52 0.43 3.98
C LEU A 133 -5.15 -0.24 4.19
N GLY A 134 -4.59 -0.17 5.38
CA GLY A 134 -3.31 -0.77 5.75
C GLY A 134 -3.41 -2.28 6.05
N TRP A 135 -4.57 -2.76 6.50
CA TRP A 135 -4.78 -4.15 6.84
C TRP A 135 -5.01 -5.03 5.61
N ARG A 136 -5.88 -4.58 4.69
CA ARG A 136 -6.25 -5.33 3.49
C ARG A 136 -5.15 -5.32 2.43
N TRP A 137 -5.04 -6.43 1.71
CA TRP A 137 -4.17 -6.53 0.55
C TRP A 137 -4.81 -5.82 -0.64
N HIS A 138 -4.00 -5.07 -1.38
CA HIS A 138 -4.39 -4.33 -2.57
C HIS A 138 -3.24 -4.35 -3.55
N GLY A 139 -3.53 -4.45 -4.83
CA GLY A 139 -2.50 -4.41 -5.87
C GLY A 139 -2.81 -5.29 -7.06
N VAL A 140 -1.78 -5.45 -7.89
CA VAL A 140 -1.89 -6.16 -9.15
C VAL A 140 -1.52 -7.62 -8.95
N ARG A 141 -2.39 -8.49 -9.44
CA ARG A 141 -2.20 -9.91 -9.55
C ARG A 141 -2.18 -10.30 -11.02
N LEU A 142 -1.14 -11.00 -11.43
CA LEU A 142 -1.03 -11.62 -12.74
C LEU A 142 -1.42 -13.08 -12.62
N THR A 143 -2.32 -13.53 -13.48
CA THR A 143 -2.86 -14.89 -13.57
C THR A 143 -2.79 -15.38 -15.01
N PRO A 144 -2.87 -16.69 -15.28
CA PRO A 144 -2.93 -17.21 -16.65
C PRO A 144 -4.07 -16.60 -17.47
N GLU A 145 -5.18 -16.20 -16.84
CA GLU A 145 -6.37 -15.65 -17.49
C GLU A 145 -6.25 -14.14 -17.76
N GLY A 146 -5.53 -13.40 -16.92
CA GLY A 146 -5.37 -11.97 -17.07
C GLY A 146 -4.74 -11.26 -15.87
N LEU A 147 -5.02 -9.97 -15.78
CA LEU A 147 -4.59 -9.10 -14.70
C LEU A 147 -5.78 -8.76 -13.81
N THR A 148 -5.58 -8.83 -12.50
CA THR A 148 -6.55 -8.33 -11.52
C THR A 148 -5.91 -7.22 -10.71
N ASP A 149 -6.52 -6.03 -10.68
CA ASP A 149 -6.17 -4.98 -9.72
C ASP A 149 -7.21 -4.89 -8.62
N LEU A 150 -6.77 -5.16 -7.39
CA LEU A 150 -7.59 -5.05 -6.19
C LEU A 150 -7.36 -3.70 -5.51
N GLN A 151 -8.42 -2.90 -5.44
CA GLN A 151 -8.48 -1.64 -4.72
C GLN A 151 -9.40 -1.75 -3.50
N PRO A 152 -9.31 -0.83 -2.53
CA PRO A 152 -10.05 -0.95 -1.27
C PRO A 152 -11.57 -1.03 -1.37
N PHE A 153 -12.12 -0.47 -2.45
CA PHE A 153 -13.56 -0.38 -2.69
C PHE A 153 -14.00 -0.99 -4.02
N GLY A 154 -13.10 -1.68 -4.73
CA GLY A 154 -13.42 -2.27 -6.03
C GLY A 154 -12.30 -3.12 -6.61
N SER A 155 -12.61 -3.81 -7.69
CA SER A 155 -11.64 -4.59 -8.46
C SER A 155 -11.82 -4.39 -9.95
N LEU A 156 -10.73 -4.58 -10.67
CA LEU A 156 -10.67 -4.50 -12.12
C LEU A 156 -10.00 -5.77 -12.64
N PHE A 157 -10.71 -6.55 -13.43
CA PHE A 157 -10.15 -7.71 -14.12
C PHE A 157 -10.01 -7.40 -15.61
N VAL A 158 -8.80 -7.59 -16.13
CA VAL A 158 -8.42 -7.37 -17.52
C VAL A 158 -7.92 -8.70 -18.08
N PRO A 159 -8.73 -9.38 -18.91
CA PRO A 159 -8.26 -10.55 -19.64
C PRO A 159 -7.06 -10.20 -20.53
N TRP A 160 -6.13 -11.11 -20.74
CA TRP A 160 -5.01 -10.88 -21.66
C TRP A 160 -5.46 -10.49 -23.07
N ALA A 161 -6.60 -11.03 -23.53
CA ALA A 161 -7.20 -10.73 -24.83
C ALA A 161 -7.78 -9.30 -24.95
N ALA A 162 -7.89 -8.57 -23.84
CA ALA A 162 -8.35 -7.18 -23.84
C ALA A 162 -7.23 -6.18 -24.17
N LEU A 163 -5.97 -6.55 -23.93
CA LEU A 163 -4.82 -5.67 -24.06
C LEU A 163 -4.41 -5.44 -25.51
N ALA A 164 -3.85 -4.25 -25.77
CA ALA A 164 -3.27 -3.91 -27.07
C ALA A 164 -2.00 -4.74 -27.36
N ALA A 165 -1.82 -5.18 -28.61
CA ALA A 165 -0.69 -6.03 -28.97
C ALA A 165 0.68 -5.30 -28.98
N GLU A 166 0.71 -4.06 -29.48
CA GLU A 166 1.96 -3.31 -29.67
C GLU A 166 2.48 -2.70 -28.38
N GLU A 167 1.60 -2.04 -27.62
CA GLU A 167 1.95 -1.34 -26.39
C GLU A 167 0.91 -1.60 -25.29
N PRO A 168 0.86 -2.81 -24.72
CA PRO A 168 -0.18 -3.20 -23.77
C PRO A 168 -0.11 -2.44 -22.45
N ALA A 169 1.09 -2.02 -22.03
CA ALA A 169 1.33 -1.37 -20.75
C ALA A 169 2.50 -0.40 -20.81
N VAL A 170 2.32 0.80 -20.25
CA VAL A 170 3.36 1.84 -20.15
C VAL A 170 3.46 2.33 -18.72
N SER A 171 4.67 2.52 -18.21
CA SER A 171 4.89 3.11 -16.89
C SER A 171 4.59 4.60 -16.91
N ILE A 172 3.77 5.05 -15.95
CA ILE A 172 3.51 6.48 -15.69
C ILE A 172 4.12 6.80 -14.33
N GLY A 173 5.33 7.37 -14.35
CA GLY A 173 6.10 7.60 -13.14
C GLY A 173 6.57 6.29 -12.49
N ARG A 174 6.67 6.26 -11.16
CA ARG A 174 7.32 5.14 -10.43
C ARG A 174 6.38 4.06 -9.94
N ASN A 175 5.09 4.37 -9.80
CA ASN A 175 4.11 3.54 -9.10
C ASN A 175 2.78 3.35 -9.85
N GLN A 176 2.74 3.75 -11.12
CA GLN A 176 1.55 3.58 -11.95
C GLN A 176 1.92 3.00 -13.29
N ILE A 177 1.02 2.21 -13.86
CA ILE A 177 1.06 1.81 -15.26
C ILE A 177 -0.27 2.20 -15.92
N ALA A 178 -0.22 2.67 -17.15
CA ALA A 178 -1.39 2.73 -18.03
C ALA A 178 -1.47 1.44 -18.83
N LEU A 179 -2.65 0.85 -18.89
CA LEU A 179 -2.95 -0.22 -19.83
C LEU A 179 -3.68 0.35 -21.04
N TYR A 180 -3.31 -0.15 -22.22
CA TYR A 180 -4.00 0.11 -23.47
C TYR A 180 -4.79 -1.11 -23.89
N PHE A 181 -5.97 -0.89 -24.46
CA PHE A 181 -6.93 -1.95 -24.73
C PHE A 181 -7.36 -1.93 -26.20
N ASP A 182 -7.28 -3.09 -26.86
CA ASP A 182 -7.93 -3.32 -28.17
C ASP A 182 -9.39 -3.73 -27.99
N ARG A 183 -9.72 -4.40 -26.87
CA ARG A 183 -11.06 -4.91 -26.55
C ARG A 183 -11.49 -4.49 -25.14
N PRO A 184 -11.78 -3.19 -24.91
CA PRO A 184 -12.16 -2.68 -23.59
C PRO A 184 -13.47 -3.28 -23.05
N GLU A 185 -14.33 -3.82 -23.90
CA GLU A 185 -15.58 -4.49 -23.54
C GLU A 185 -15.39 -5.80 -22.75
N LEU A 186 -14.20 -6.40 -22.84
CA LEU A 186 -13.85 -7.61 -22.07
C LEU A 186 -13.43 -7.29 -20.63
N VAL A 187 -13.22 -6.01 -20.31
CA VAL A 187 -12.74 -5.58 -19.00
C VAL A 187 -13.88 -5.58 -17.98
N VAL A 188 -13.71 -6.36 -16.90
CA VAL A 188 -14.74 -6.50 -15.86
C VAL A 188 -14.41 -5.60 -14.67
N LYS A 189 -15.29 -4.65 -14.39
CA LYS A 189 -15.23 -3.75 -13.24
C LYS A 189 -16.20 -4.20 -12.16
N ARG A 190 -15.77 -4.23 -10.89
CA ARG A 190 -16.64 -4.51 -9.73
C ARG A 190 -16.39 -3.48 -8.62
N GLY A 191 -17.45 -3.03 -7.97
CA GLY A 191 -17.37 -2.06 -6.87
C GLY A 191 -17.11 -0.61 -7.34
N TYR A 192 -16.74 0.25 -6.39
CA TYR A 192 -16.47 1.66 -6.63
C TYR A 192 -14.99 1.87 -6.97
N ARG A 193 -14.72 2.31 -8.19
CA ARG A 193 -13.38 2.61 -8.70
C ARG A 193 -13.41 3.93 -9.48
N PRO A 194 -13.26 5.09 -8.81
CA PRO A 194 -13.22 6.37 -9.49
C PRO A 194 -11.90 6.49 -10.27
N GLY A 195 -11.95 6.67 -11.59
CA GLY A 195 -10.78 6.94 -12.42
C GLY A 195 -10.66 6.11 -13.70
N SER A 196 -9.61 6.44 -14.46
CA SER A 196 -9.24 5.88 -15.77
C SER A 196 -8.57 4.49 -15.68
N SER A 197 -8.15 3.95 -16.83
CA SER A 197 -7.50 2.64 -17.04
C SER A 197 -6.11 2.49 -16.39
N HIS A 198 -5.73 3.35 -15.45
CA HIS A 198 -4.45 3.26 -14.75
C HIS A 198 -4.51 2.23 -13.61
N PHE A 199 -3.42 1.51 -13.44
CA PHE A 199 -3.19 0.54 -12.38
C PHE A 199 -2.16 1.10 -11.43
N LEU A 200 -2.44 1.01 -10.13
CA LEU A 200 -1.43 1.25 -9.11
C LEU A 200 -0.59 -0.02 -9.00
N THR A 201 0.72 0.09 -9.14
CA THR A 201 1.65 -1.07 -9.02
C THR A 201 1.73 -1.62 -7.59
N ALA A 202 0.98 -1.03 -6.65
CA ALA A 202 0.89 -1.33 -5.22
C ALA A 202 2.22 -1.44 -4.46
N GLY A 203 3.32 -0.97 -5.05
CA GLY A 203 4.65 -1.04 -4.48
C GLY A 203 5.68 -1.61 -5.44
N ALA A 204 5.30 -2.35 -6.47
CA ALA A 204 6.25 -2.80 -7.49
C ALA A 204 6.79 -1.64 -8.33
N ASP A 205 7.99 -1.81 -8.87
CA ASP A 205 8.54 -0.97 -9.94
C ASP A 205 7.64 -1.03 -11.19
N ALA A 206 7.21 0.15 -11.66
CA ALA A 206 6.28 0.26 -12.79
C ALA A 206 6.87 -0.25 -14.12
N ASP A 207 8.16 0.01 -14.38
CA ASP A 207 8.82 -0.43 -15.61
C ASP A 207 8.93 -1.95 -15.64
N LEU A 208 9.27 -2.56 -14.50
CA LEU A 208 9.26 -4.01 -14.38
C LEU A 208 7.88 -4.55 -14.71
N LEU A 209 6.83 -4.08 -14.04
CA LEU A 209 5.48 -4.61 -14.24
C LEU A 209 4.99 -4.42 -15.69
N ALA A 210 5.23 -3.25 -16.29
CA ALA A 210 4.90 -3.00 -17.69
C ALA A 210 5.63 -3.97 -18.63
N GLY A 211 6.93 -4.18 -18.42
CA GLY A 211 7.73 -5.12 -19.21
C GLY A 211 7.27 -6.58 -19.07
N VAL A 212 6.88 -7.00 -17.87
CA VAL A 212 6.30 -8.33 -17.64
C VAL A 212 4.99 -8.51 -18.40
N ILE A 213 4.12 -7.50 -18.35
CA ILE A 213 2.83 -7.53 -19.06
C ILE A 213 3.06 -7.59 -20.58
N ALA A 214 3.97 -6.76 -21.11
CA ALA A 214 4.34 -6.80 -22.52
C ALA A 214 4.90 -8.16 -22.94
N GLY A 215 5.77 -8.76 -22.11
CA GLY A 215 6.30 -10.10 -22.37
C GLY A 215 5.20 -11.17 -22.46
N TYR A 216 4.22 -11.16 -21.55
CA TYR A 216 3.10 -12.10 -21.62
C TYR A 216 2.14 -11.84 -22.76
N VAL A 217 2.00 -10.59 -23.20
CA VAL A 217 1.21 -10.27 -24.41
C VAL A 217 1.91 -10.82 -25.66
N ALA A 218 3.23 -10.64 -25.76
CA ALA A 218 4.05 -11.11 -26.87
C ALA A 218 4.19 -12.64 -26.95
N GLU A 219 4.25 -13.33 -25.80
CA GLU A 219 4.43 -14.80 -25.71
C GLU A 219 3.26 -15.46 -24.94
N PRO A 220 2.08 -15.67 -25.57
CA PRO A 220 0.89 -16.18 -24.90
C PRO A 220 1.06 -17.54 -24.21
N GLU A 221 1.88 -18.42 -24.77
CA GLU A 221 2.17 -19.76 -24.25
C GLU A 221 2.81 -19.72 -22.85
N ARG A 222 3.53 -18.65 -22.51
CA ARG A 222 4.15 -18.49 -21.19
C ARG A 222 3.16 -18.19 -20.08
N ARG A 223 1.96 -17.71 -20.42
CA ARG A 223 0.93 -17.36 -19.43
C ARG A 223 0.51 -18.55 -18.56
N ALA A 224 0.53 -19.76 -19.11
CA ALA A 224 0.22 -20.98 -18.38
C ALA A 224 1.25 -21.30 -17.26
N ALA A 225 2.47 -20.75 -17.37
CA ALA A 225 3.51 -20.91 -16.36
C ALA A 225 3.44 -19.84 -15.25
N ILE A 226 2.53 -18.86 -15.34
CA ILE A 226 2.30 -17.87 -14.28
C ILE A 226 1.95 -18.61 -12.98
N GLY A 227 2.53 -18.15 -11.88
CA GLY A 227 2.38 -18.80 -10.57
C GLY A 227 3.30 -20.01 -10.37
N THR A 228 4.32 -20.20 -11.21
CA THR A 228 5.41 -21.15 -10.97
C THR A 228 6.71 -20.45 -10.57
N GLU A 229 7.53 -21.15 -9.79
CA GLU A 229 8.80 -20.64 -9.29
C GLU A 229 9.88 -20.54 -10.38
N ALA A 230 9.79 -21.39 -11.41
CA ALA A 230 10.64 -21.33 -12.60
C ALA A 230 10.34 -20.08 -13.43
N GLU A 231 9.06 -19.81 -13.69
CA GLU A 231 8.64 -18.64 -14.44
C GLU A 231 8.92 -17.35 -13.68
N LEU A 232 8.72 -17.31 -12.36
CA LEU A 232 9.09 -16.16 -11.54
C LEU A 232 10.58 -15.80 -11.71
N ARG A 233 11.46 -16.81 -11.68
CA ARG A 233 12.90 -16.61 -11.89
C ARG A 233 13.22 -16.12 -13.30
N ALA A 234 12.55 -16.68 -14.31
CA ALA A 234 12.73 -16.28 -15.70
C ALA A 234 12.33 -14.80 -15.92
N VAL A 235 11.17 -14.40 -15.40
CA VAL A 235 10.65 -13.03 -15.49
C VAL A 235 11.55 -12.03 -14.76
N LEU A 236 11.95 -12.33 -13.52
CA LEU A 236 12.83 -11.43 -12.76
C LEU A 236 14.24 -11.37 -13.37
N GLY A 237 14.71 -12.47 -13.96
CA GLY A 237 15.96 -12.52 -14.72
C GLY A 237 15.93 -11.73 -16.02
N ALA A 238 14.81 -11.73 -16.75
CA ALA A 238 14.64 -10.92 -17.96
C ALA A 238 14.47 -9.42 -17.64
N GLY A 239 13.77 -9.10 -16.54
CA GLY A 239 13.50 -7.73 -16.10
C GLY A 239 14.74 -6.94 -15.63
N THR A 240 15.87 -7.60 -15.37
CA THR A 240 17.17 -6.94 -15.15
C THR A 240 17.86 -6.58 -16.46
N GLY A 241 17.63 -7.32 -17.55
CA GLY A 241 18.20 -7.09 -18.88
C GLY A 241 17.51 -5.98 -19.68
N LEU A 242 16.19 -5.79 -19.52
CA LEU A 242 15.41 -4.79 -20.26
C LEU A 242 15.86 -3.33 -20.05
N ARG A 243 16.67 -3.03 -19.02
CA ARG A 243 17.22 -1.69 -18.78
C ARG A 243 18.40 -1.30 -19.67
N SER A 244 19.07 -2.24 -20.35
CA SER A 244 20.26 -1.90 -21.15
C SER A 244 19.94 -1.44 -22.58
N GLY A 245 18.69 -1.56 -23.04
CA GLY A 245 18.33 -1.34 -24.44
C GLY A 245 17.57 -0.04 -24.76
N ALA A 246 16.98 0.63 -23.76
CA ALA A 246 15.99 1.70 -23.97
C ALA A 246 16.44 3.10 -23.50
N ARG A 247 17.74 3.41 -23.59
CA ARG A 247 18.25 4.78 -23.48
C ARG A 247 19.17 5.09 -24.66
N ASN A 248 18.57 5.57 -25.74
CA ASN A 248 19.18 6.48 -26.71
C ASN A 248 18.19 7.61 -26.95
#